data_AF-A0A9D2B404-F1
#
_entry.id   AF-A0A9D2B404-F1
#
_cell.length_a   1.000
_cell.length_b   1.000
_cell.length_c   1.000
_cell.angle_alpha   90.00
_cell.angle_beta   90.00
_cell.angle_gamma   90.00
#
_symmetry.space_group_name_H-M   'P 1'
#
loop_
_entity.id
_entity.type
_entity.pdbx_description
1 polymer ?
#
loop_
_entity_poly.entity_id
_entity_poly.type
_entity_poly.pdbx_seq_one_letter_code
_entity_poly.pdbx_strand_id
1 'polypeptide(L)'
;MKKKLAVLTLALCMTFTAAACSNQNEETQTEDSTSDTSQEESGNIRLTTVAAEDMDKYITLAEYKGVTVESSVPEVTEADIDSQIATSLEEVAEEVTDADAVIQEGDIANIDYEGTLNGEAFDGGSDTGYDLTIGSGSFIDGFEDGLIGAKTGEERDLNLTFPEEYPSEELAGQDVVFHVTVNSIKRPPELTDEWVKENTGYEDVAAYRDSVRANLEASNEASAQSTAQTDAWYQVYDNSEVIEYPEEDIQKEIDAYNGLMTDYAEQNNMTLEELIEAQGITQDEYDEQCQQYAESMVKQNLVVQAILDNEGLTLEGEKGQAALENLLASYSMETKEELVEQYGELAVNESIGVTIAGDFVAENANIENVIETSDDKNGVDGDAEEAASNS
;
A
#
# COMPACT_ATOMS: atom_id res chain seq x y z
N MET A 1 -24.42 -1.92 4.23
CA MET A 1 -23.07 -1.88 3.65
C MET A 1 -22.15 -2.64 4.58
N LYS A 2 -21.59 -3.77 4.13
CA LYS A 2 -20.64 -4.58 4.89
C LYS A 2 -19.29 -3.86 4.84
N LYS A 3 -18.88 -3.22 5.94
CA LYS A 3 -17.51 -2.71 6.07
C LYS A 3 -16.62 -3.94 6.19
N LYS A 4 -15.90 -4.31 5.12
CA LYS A 4 -14.81 -5.28 5.18
C LYS A 4 -13.75 -4.67 6.07
N LEU A 5 -13.54 -5.29 7.23
CA LEU A 5 -12.58 -4.80 8.19
C LEU A 5 -11.24 -5.45 7.89
N ALA A 6 -10.31 -4.65 7.37
CA ALA A 6 -8.92 -5.06 7.19
C ALA A 6 -8.26 -5.13 8.57
N VAL A 7 -8.13 -6.34 9.11
CA VAL A 7 -7.25 -6.58 10.25
C VAL A 7 -5.83 -6.53 9.70
N LEU A 8 -5.06 -5.53 10.13
CA LEU A 8 -3.63 -5.40 9.84
C LEU A 8 -2.88 -6.51 10.58
N THR A 9 -2.77 -7.68 9.96
CA THR A 9 -1.86 -8.75 10.39
C THR A 9 -0.46 -8.45 9.88
N LEU A 10 0.51 -8.42 10.80
CA LEU A 10 1.95 -8.25 10.53
C LEU A 10 2.48 -9.25 9.46
N ALA A 11 1.80 -10.39 9.30
CA ALA A 11 2.21 -11.48 8.42
C ALA A 11 1.86 -11.28 6.92
N LEU A 12 0.94 -10.38 6.54
CA LEU A 12 0.46 -10.31 5.15
C LEU A 12 1.00 -9.13 4.32
N CYS A 13 1.70 -8.18 4.93
CA CYS A 13 2.27 -7.03 4.21
C CYS A 13 3.79 -7.19 4.07
N MET A 14 4.24 -7.99 3.09
CA MET A 14 5.64 -7.98 2.66
C MET A 14 5.89 -6.72 1.84
N THR A 15 6.53 -5.72 2.45
CA THR A 15 7.11 -4.61 1.70
C THR A 15 8.61 -4.87 1.56
N PHE A 16 9.05 -5.38 0.41
CA PHE A 16 10.48 -5.46 0.08
C PHE A 16 11.00 -4.03 -0.10
N THR A 17 11.78 -3.55 0.86
CA THR A 17 12.44 -2.24 0.76
C THR A 17 13.72 -2.40 -0.06
N ALA A 18 13.78 -1.79 -1.23
CA ALA A 18 14.99 -1.69 -2.03
C ALA A 18 16.00 -0.76 -1.31
N ALA A 19 16.74 -1.30 -0.33
CA ALA A 19 17.75 -0.56 0.40
C ALA A 19 19.02 -0.38 -0.47
N ALA A 20 19.13 0.77 -1.13
CA ALA A 20 20.37 1.23 -1.74
C ALA A 20 21.39 1.57 -0.64
N CYS A 21 22.35 0.67 -0.39
CA CYS A 21 23.40 0.87 0.61
C CYS A 21 24.34 2.05 0.23
N SER A 22 24.39 3.08 1.09
CA SER A 22 25.51 4.02 1.18
C SER A 22 26.31 3.74 2.45
N ASN A 23 27.52 3.25 2.23
CA ASN A 23 28.50 2.74 3.19
C ASN A 23 29.21 3.86 3.99
N GLN A 24 29.23 3.82 5.34
CA GLN A 24 30.35 4.32 6.17
C GLN A 24 30.45 3.60 7.54
N ASN A 25 31.56 2.88 7.71
CA ASN A 25 32.12 2.37 8.96
C ASN A 25 32.34 3.46 10.03
N GLU A 26 32.14 3.13 11.31
CA GLU A 26 33.13 3.40 12.36
C GLU A 26 32.95 2.46 13.57
N GLU A 27 34.05 1.78 13.94
CA GLU A 27 34.18 0.88 15.09
C GLU A 27 34.15 1.66 16.41
N THR A 28 33.57 1.08 17.48
CA THR A 28 34.10 1.27 18.85
C THR A 28 33.81 0.05 19.73
N GLN A 29 34.88 -0.58 20.22
CA GLN A 29 34.91 -1.61 21.26
C GLN A 29 34.64 -1.00 22.66
N THR A 30 33.98 -1.74 23.55
CA THR A 30 34.49 -1.95 24.93
C THR A 30 33.88 -3.18 25.64
N GLU A 31 34.79 -3.94 26.23
CA GLU A 31 34.81 -5.07 27.18
C GLU A 31 33.62 -5.24 28.16
N ASP A 32 33.03 -6.44 28.24
CA ASP A 32 33.31 -7.61 29.12
C ASP A 32 32.73 -7.51 30.55
N SER A 33 31.76 -8.36 30.83
CA SER A 33 31.54 -8.91 32.17
C SER A 33 30.90 -10.29 32.08
N THR A 34 31.75 -11.31 31.98
CA THR A 34 31.46 -12.71 32.31
C THR A 34 30.57 -12.90 33.56
N SER A 35 29.46 -13.62 33.38
CA SER A 35 28.87 -14.47 34.42
C SER A 35 28.50 -15.82 33.83
N ASP A 36 29.22 -16.83 34.33
CA ASP A 36 29.08 -18.26 34.08
C ASP A 36 27.62 -18.71 34.27
N THR A 37 26.95 -19.15 33.21
CA THR A 37 25.78 -20.03 33.28
C THR A 37 25.89 -21.02 32.13
N SER A 38 25.77 -22.27 32.51
CA SER A 38 25.76 -23.51 31.72
C SER A 38 25.33 -23.36 30.26
N GLN A 39 26.18 -23.87 29.37
CA GLN A 39 25.87 -24.20 27.97
C GLN A 39 24.57 -25.01 27.90
N GLU A 40 23.49 -24.33 27.51
CA GLU A 40 22.45 -24.93 26.67
C GLU A 40 22.93 -24.75 25.23
N GLU A 41 22.82 -25.79 24.41
CA GLU A 41 23.07 -25.67 22.97
C GLU A 41 22.11 -24.60 22.43
N SER A 42 22.67 -23.44 22.05
CA SER A 42 21.95 -22.34 21.41
C SER A 42 21.45 -22.83 20.05
N GLY A 43 20.30 -23.49 20.05
CA GLY A 43 19.62 -23.92 18.84
C GLY A 43 19.05 -22.70 18.14
N ASN A 44 19.41 -22.49 16.88
CA ASN A 44 18.85 -21.42 16.05
C ASN A 44 17.32 -21.46 16.11
N ILE A 45 16.68 -20.30 16.26
CA ILE A 45 15.21 -20.19 16.25
C ILE A 45 14.68 -20.70 14.90
N ARG A 46 13.67 -21.60 14.94
CA ARG A 46 12.98 -22.15 13.77
C ARG A 46 11.53 -21.69 13.73
N LEU A 47 10.98 -21.57 12.53
CA LEU A 47 9.56 -21.22 12.30
C LEU A 47 8.61 -22.42 12.32
N THR A 48 9.16 -23.63 12.35
CA THR A 48 8.41 -24.88 12.38
C THR A 48 9.03 -25.85 13.38
N THR A 49 8.20 -26.72 13.95
CA THR A 49 8.65 -27.83 14.80
C THR A 49 9.35 -28.96 14.03
N VAL A 50 9.29 -28.94 12.69
CA VAL A 50 9.93 -29.93 11.82
C VAL A 50 11.46 -29.76 11.85
N ALA A 51 12.17 -30.87 12.10
CA ALA A 51 13.62 -30.92 12.05
C ALA A 51 14.15 -30.80 10.61
N ALA A 52 15.33 -30.20 10.44
CA ALA A 52 15.91 -29.93 9.12
C ALA A 52 16.05 -31.20 8.26
N GLU A 53 16.44 -32.33 8.86
CA GLU A 53 16.57 -33.62 8.17
C GLU A 53 15.24 -34.26 7.73
N ASP A 54 14.10 -33.74 8.21
CA ASP A 54 12.77 -34.27 7.96
C ASP A 54 11.90 -33.35 7.09
N MET A 55 12.41 -32.18 6.68
CA MET A 55 11.67 -31.18 5.88
C MET A 55 11.07 -31.77 4.60
N ASP A 56 11.76 -32.72 3.95
CA ASP A 56 11.32 -33.37 2.71
C ASP A 56 10.07 -34.27 2.89
N LYS A 57 9.67 -34.55 4.12
CA LYS A 57 8.42 -35.26 4.45
C LYS A 57 7.21 -34.35 4.55
N TYR A 58 7.43 -33.04 4.74
CA TYR A 58 6.38 -32.06 5.00
C TYR A 58 6.19 -31.10 3.82
N ILE A 59 7.25 -30.77 3.07
CA ILE A 59 7.20 -29.81 1.97
C ILE A 59 8.03 -30.26 0.78
N THR A 60 7.45 -30.15 -0.41
CA THR A 60 8.19 -30.14 -1.68
C THR A 60 8.42 -28.68 -2.06
N LEU A 61 9.63 -28.18 -1.79
CA LEU A 61 10.01 -26.81 -2.12
C LEU A 61 10.19 -26.65 -3.64
N ALA A 62 9.56 -25.63 -4.21
CA ALA A 62 9.74 -25.27 -5.61
C ALA A 62 11.18 -24.79 -5.90
N GLU A 63 11.53 -24.61 -7.18
CA GLU A 63 12.76 -23.89 -7.53
C GLU A 63 12.64 -22.44 -7.05
N TYR A 64 13.59 -22.01 -6.22
CA TYR A 64 13.60 -20.68 -5.60
C TYR A 64 14.81 -19.83 -6.04
N LYS A 65 15.69 -20.39 -6.88
CA LYS A 65 16.79 -19.69 -7.53
C LYS A 65 16.55 -19.62 -9.03
N GLY A 66 16.74 -18.44 -9.62
CA GLY A 66 16.54 -18.23 -11.06
C GLY A 66 15.08 -18.22 -11.50
N VAL A 67 14.14 -18.03 -10.58
CA VAL A 67 12.72 -17.79 -10.89
C VAL A 67 12.63 -16.59 -11.82
N THR A 68 11.88 -16.72 -12.92
CA THR A 68 11.77 -15.65 -13.93
C THR A 68 10.46 -14.90 -13.70
N VAL A 69 10.58 -13.58 -13.53
CA VAL A 69 9.45 -12.67 -13.31
C VAL A 69 9.55 -11.49 -14.25
N GLU A 70 8.41 -11.05 -14.78
CA GLU A 70 8.33 -9.84 -15.59
C GLU A 70 8.16 -8.63 -14.67
N SER A 71 8.94 -7.58 -14.93
CA SER A 71 8.83 -6.28 -14.26
C SER A 71 8.28 -5.28 -15.26
N SER A 72 6.97 -5.07 -15.18
CA SER A 72 6.24 -4.11 -15.99
C SER A 72 6.49 -2.68 -15.48
N VAL A 73 7.28 -1.90 -16.20
CA VAL A 73 7.60 -0.51 -15.88
C VAL A 73 6.70 0.41 -16.71
N PRO A 74 5.78 1.17 -16.08
CA PRO A 74 4.95 2.12 -16.81
C PRO A 74 5.80 3.21 -17.49
N GLU A 75 5.54 3.47 -18.76
CA GLU A 75 6.13 4.61 -19.46
C GLU A 75 5.66 5.94 -18.86
N VAL A 76 6.60 6.87 -18.64
CA VAL A 76 6.30 8.24 -18.21
C VAL A 76 5.90 9.09 -19.41
N THR A 77 4.64 9.53 -19.40
CA THR A 77 4.08 10.39 -20.44
C THR A 77 4.32 11.86 -20.15
N GLU A 78 4.15 12.72 -21.16
CA GLU A 78 4.17 14.18 -20.94
C GLU A 78 3.04 14.65 -20.01
N ALA A 79 1.90 13.96 -20.02
CA ALA A 79 0.78 14.28 -19.13
C ALA A 79 1.13 14.00 -17.65
N ASP A 80 1.89 12.94 -17.36
CA ASP A 80 2.36 12.64 -16.00
C ASP A 80 3.32 13.73 -15.49
N ILE A 81 4.20 14.22 -16.37
CA ILE A 81 5.12 15.31 -16.05
C ILE A 81 4.37 16.61 -15.80
N ASP A 82 3.40 16.94 -16.69
CA ASP A 82 2.56 18.13 -16.55
C ASP A 82 1.76 18.09 -15.25
N SER A 83 1.16 16.95 -14.93
CA SER A 83 0.40 16.75 -13.69
C SER A 83 1.29 16.92 -12.46
N GLN A 84 2.47 16.29 -12.45
CA GLN A 84 3.38 16.39 -11.31
C GLN A 84 3.86 17.83 -11.09
N ILE A 85 4.13 18.58 -12.16
CA ILE A 85 4.50 19.99 -12.07
C ILE A 85 3.32 20.84 -11.60
N ALA A 86 2.12 20.58 -12.12
CA ALA A 86 0.91 21.29 -11.68
C ALA A 86 0.71 21.13 -10.17
N THR A 87 0.81 19.91 -9.62
CA THR A 87 0.76 19.66 -8.18
C THR A 87 1.82 20.46 -7.42
N SER A 88 3.07 20.49 -7.91
CA SER A 88 4.13 21.29 -7.27
C SER A 88 3.85 22.80 -7.28
N LEU A 89 3.15 23.31 -8.29
CA LEU A 89 2.75 24.73 -8.36
C LEU A 89 1.55 25.02 -7.43
N GLU A 90 0.60 24.09 -7.34
CA GLU A 90 -0.53 24.18 -6.42
C GLU A 90 -0.09 24.24 -4.96
N GLU A 91 0.91 23.44 -4.56
CA GLU A 91 1.47 23.44 -3.20
C GLU A 91 2.02 24.80 -2.76
N VAL A 92 2.45 25.63 -3.72
CA VAL A 92 2.99 26.97 -3.48
C VAL A 92 2.03 28.09 -3.90
N ALA A 93 0.77 27.77 -4.20
CA ALA A 93 -0.22 28.74 -4.62
C ALA A 93 -0.43 29.84 -3.54
N GLU A 94 -0.47 31.09 -3.98
CA GLU A 94 -0.64 32.24 -3.09
C GLU A 94 -2.09 32.75 -3.12
N GLU A 95 -2.56 33.25 -1.98
CA GLU A 95 -3.89 33.87 -1.89
C GLU A 95 -3.97 35.15 -2.73
N VAL A 96 -5.00 35.24 -3.57
CA VAL A 96 -5.26 36.41 -4.41
C VAL A 96 -5.96 37.48 -3.59
N THR A 97 -5.22 38.55 -3.27
CA THR A 97 -5.71 39.63 -2.37
C THR A 97 -6.41 40.78 -3.08
N ASP A 98 -6.41 40.81 -4.42
CA ASP A 98 -7.13 41.82 -5.19
C ASP A 98 -8.63 41.54 -5.13
N ALA A 99 -9.39 42.47 -4.54
CA ALA A 99 -10.85 42.37 -4.38
C ALA A 99 -11.61 42.38 -5.72
N ASP A 100 -10.97 42.79 -6.81
CA ASP A 100 -11.54 42.72 -8.15
C ASP A 100 -11.14 41.49 -8.94
N ALA A 101 -10.24 40.65 -8.39
CA ALA A 101 -9.89 39.38 -9.01
C ALA A 101 -11.09 38.43 -9.06
N VAL A 102 -11.08 37.63 -10.09
CA VAL A 102 -12.08 36.60 -10.33
C VAL A 102 -11.39 35.25 -10.49
N ILE A 103 -12.12 34.17 -10.20
CA ILE A 103 -11.71 32.80 -10.44
C ILE A 103 -11.39 32.60 -11.93
N GLN A 104 -10.27 31.94 -12.21
CA GLN A 104 -9.77 31.53 -13.51
C GLN A 104 -9.52 30.02 -13.53
N GLU A 105 -9.37 29.46 -14.73
CA GLU A 105 -8.88 28.10 -14.90
C GLU A 105 -7.54 27.91 -14.18
N GLY A 106 -7.40 26.83 -13.42
CA GLY A 106 -6.20 26.52 -12.63
C GLY A 106 -6.11 27.22 -11.28
N ASP A 107 -7.05 28.10 -10.92
CA ASP A 107 -7.13 28.63 -9.55
C ASP A 107 -7.60 27.55 -8.57
N ILE A 108 -7.21 27.69 -7.31
CA ILE A 108 -7.76 26.92 -6.19
C ILE A 108 -8.79 27.81 -5.48
N ALA A 109 -10.06 27.47 -5.61
CA ALA A 109 -11.15 28.16 -4.93
C ALA A 109 -11.47 27.45 -3.62
N ASN A 110 -11.36 28.14 -2.49
CA ASN A 110 -11.93 27.66 -1.24
C ASN A 110 -13.43 27.95 -1.27
N ILE A 111 -14.26 26.91 -1.19
CA ILE A 111 -15.71 27.03 -1.34
C ILE A 111 -16.48 26.38 -0.19
N ASP A 112 -17.64 26.95 0.10
CA ASP A 112 -18.73 26.26 0.78
C ASP A 112 -19.77 25.92 -0.28
N TYR A 113 -20.35 24.72 -0.25
CA TYR A 113 -21.43 24.39 -1.17
C TYR A 113 -22.54 23.58 -0.50
N GLU A 114 -23.77 23.76 -0.98
CA GLU A 114 -24.94 22.98 -0.61
C GLU A 114 -25.72 22.55 -1.85
N GLY A 115 -25.75 21.24 -2.11
CA GLY A 115 -26.49 20.61 -3.18
C GLY A 115 -27.91 20.26 -2.77
N THR A 116 -28.88 20.61 -3.61
CA THR A 116 -30.30 20.32 -3.39
C THR A 116 -30.92 19.63 -4.61
N LEU A 117 -31.77 18.63 -4.33
CA LEU A 117 -32.62 17.94 -5.29
C LEU A 117 -34.07 18.29 -4.96
N ASN A 118 -34.79 18.89 -5.92
CA ASN A 118 -36.17 19.36 -5.71
C ASN A 118 -36.35 20.30 -4.48
N GLY A 119 -35.29 21.03 -4.10
CA GLY A 119 -35.28 21.95 -2.96
C GLY A 119 -35.01 21.30 -1.60
N GLU A 120 -34.67 20.00 -1.56
CA GLU A 120 -34.21 19.31 -0.35
C GLU A 120 -32.72 18.96 -0.49
N ALA A 121 -31.93 19.22 0.55
CA ALA A 121 -30.52 18.84 0.56
C ALA A 121 -30.36 17.32 0.56
N PHE A 122 -29.38 16.81 -0.19
CA PHE A 122 -29.09 15.37 -0.26
C PHE A 122 -27.76 15.04 0.44
N ASP A 123 -27.64 13.79 0.88
CA ASP A 123 -26.46 13.31 1.61
C ASP A 123 -25.22 13.32 0.71
N GLY A 124 -24.08 13.80 1.25
CA GLY A 124 -22.85 14.03 0.48
C GLY A 124 -22.89 15.23 -0.48
N GLY A 125 -23.98 16.00 -0.49
CA GLY A 125 -24.16 17.17 -1.37
C GLY A 125 -23.61 18.48 -0.82
N SER A 126 -23.06 18.52 0.39
CA SER A 126 -22.63 19.76 1.03
C SER A 126 -21.30 19.61 1.75
N ASP A 127 -20.45 20.63 1.65
CA ASP A 127 -19.22 20.77 2.41
C ASP A 127 -18.89 22.25 2.65
N THR A 128 -17.98 22.52 3.58
CA THR A 128 -17.54 23.85 3.96
C THR A 128 -16.02 23.93 4.02
N GLY A 129 -15.46 24.97 3.41
CA GLY A 129 -14.02 25.20 3.37
C GLY A 129 -13.26 24.23 2.46
N TYR A 130 -13.91 23.68 1.43
CA TYR A 130 -13.30 22.76 0.48
C TYR A 130 -12.41 23.52 -0.51
N ASP A 131 -11.14 23.13 -0.66
CA ASP A 131 -10.23 23.68 -1.67
C ASP A 131 -10.42 22.92 -3.00
N LEU A 132 -11.00 23.58 -4.00
CA LEU A 132 -11.26 23.03 -5.34
C LEU A 132 -10.34 23.66 -6.39
N THR A 133 -9.51 22.85 -7.05
CA THR A 133 -8.82 23.27 -8.27
C THR A 133 -9.80 23.33 -9.43
N ILE A 134 -9.93 24.51 -10.05
CA ILE A 134 -10.80 24.75 -11.20
C ILE A 134 -10.15 24.18 -12.46
N GLY A 135 -10.84 23.27 -13.14
CA GLY A 135 -10.35 22.49 -14.28
C GLY A 135 -9.85 21.09 -13.92
N SER A 136 -10.00 20.66 -12.65
CA SER A 136 -9.58 19.34 -12.19
C SER A 136 -10.49 18.20 -12.66
N GLY A 137 -11.77 18.51 -12.96
CA GLY A 137 -12.78 17.51 -13.29
C GLY A 137 -13.15 16.61 -12.11
N SER A 138 -12.91 17.08 -10.89
CA SER A 138 -13.22 16.35 -9.66
C SER A 138 -14.71 16.46 -9.28
N PHE A 139 -15.40 17.47 -9.81
CA PHE A 139 -16.84 17.67 -9.65
C PHE A 139 -17.60 17.32 -10.94
N ILE A 140 -18.93 17.23 -10.84
CA ILE A 140 -19.79 16.99 -12.00
C ILE A 140 -19.64 18.09 -13.05
N ASP A 141 -19.78 17.70 -14.32
CA ASP A 141 -19.69 18.60 -15.47
C ASP A 141 -20.49 19.90 -15.25
N GLY A 142 -19.83 21.02 -15.51
CA GLY A 142 -20.40 22.36 -15.38
C GLY A 142 -20.32 22.98 -13.97
N PHE A 143 -19.93 22.22 -12.93
CA PHE A 143 -19.72 22.78 -11.60
C PHE A 143 -18.55 23.77 -11.60
N GLU A 144 -17.36 23.32 -12.02
CA GLU A 144 -16.13 24.11 -12.02
C GLU A 144 -16.23 25.31 -12.98
N ASP A 145 -16.73 25.07 -14.22
CA ASP A 145 -17.01 26.12 -15.20
C ASP A 145 -17.96 27.20 -14.67
N GLY A 146 -18.95 26.80 -13.85
CA GLY A 146 -19.93 27.69 -13.25
C GLY A 146 -19.32 28.68 -12.25
N LEU A 147 -18.15 28.38 -11.71
CA LEU A 147 -17.44 29.24 -10.76
C LEU A 147 -16.47 30.21 -11.44
N ILE A 148 -16.06 29.94 -12.68
CA ILE A 148 -15.18 30.85 -13.44
C ILE A 148 -15.80 32.25 -13.50
N GLY A 149 -14.98 33.25 -13.20
CA GLY A 149 -15.41 34.65 -13.14
C GLY A 149 -16.06 35.07 -11.82
N ALA A 150 -16.21 34.19 -10.83
CA ALA A 150 -16.71 34.56 -9.49
C ALA A 150 -15.65 35.30 -8.69
N LYS A 151 -16.08 36.23 -7.83
CA LYS A 151 -15.20 36.92 -6.88
C LYS A 151 -15.21 36.25 -5.51
N THR A 152 -14.19 36.51 -4.72
CA THR A 152 -14.20 36.21 -3.28
C THR A 152 -15.41 36.85 -2.59
N GLY A 153 -16.15 36.05 -1.83
CA GLY A 153 -17.40 36.38 -1.15
C GLY A 153 -18.64 36.36 -2.04
N GLU A 154 -18.52 35.97 -3.32
CA GLU A 154 -19.67 35.80 -4.22
C GLU A 154 -20.37 34.46 -3.96
N GLU A 155 -21.70 34.50 -4.01
CA GLU A 155 -22.57 33.32 -3.94
C GLU A 155 -23.16 33.05 -5.33
N ARG A 156 -23.20 31.78 -5.76
CA ARG A 156 -23.77 31.35 -7.04
C ARG A 156 -24.68 30.14 -6.88
N ASP A 157 -25.78 30.14 -7.62
CA ASP A 157 -26.62 28.96 -7.82
C ASP A 157 -26.26 28.30 -9.15
N LEU A 158 -25.66 27.12 -9.09
CA LEU A 158 -25.31 26.31 -10.25
C LEU A 158 -26.42 25.28 -10.49
N ASN A 159 -27.06 25.36 -11.66
CA ASN A 159 -28.10 24.42 -12.06
C ASN A 159 -27.44 23.35 -12.94
N LEU A 160 -27.29 22.15 -12.40
CA LEU A 160 -26.50 21.06 -12.98
C LEU A 160 -27.33 19.79 -13.09
N THR A 161 -26.86 18.83 -13.88
CA THR A 161 -27.48 17.52 -14.02
C THR A 161 -26.43 16.47 -13.74
N PHE A 162 -26.71 15.55 -12.82
CA PHE A 162 -25.83 14.40 -12.60
C PHE A 162 -25.78 13.50 -13.84
N PRO A 163 -24.64 12.87 -14.15
CA PRO A 163 -24.56 11.93 -15.26
C PRO A 163 -25.53 10.76 -15.06
N GLU A 164 -26.01 10.20 -16.16
CA GLU A 164 -26.92 9.04 -16.16
C GLU A 164 -26.31 7.80 -15.48
N GLU A 165 -24.98 7.70 -15.49
CA GLU A 165 -24.21 6.57 -14.95
C GLU A 165 -23.73 6.82 -13.51
N TYR A 166 -24.29 7.81 -12.81
CA TYR A 166 -23.88 8.12 -11.45
C TYR A 166 -24.23 6.97 -10.47
N PRO A 167 -23.32 6.57 -9.55
CA PRO A 167 -23.54 5.40 -8.69
C PRO A 167 -24.76 5.47 -7.78
N SER A 168 -25.24 6.67 -7.45
CA SER A 168 -26.47 6.86 -6.70
C SER A 168 -27.67 6.85 -7.64
N GLU A 169 -28.50 5.80 -7.57
CA GLU A 169 -29.74 5.69 -8.35
C GLU A 169 -30.71 6.86 -8.12
N GLU A 170 -30.64 7.50 -6.95
CA GLU A 170 -31.49 8.65 -6.62
C GLU A 170 -31.01 9.95 -7.27
N LEU A 171 -29.72 10.07 -7.58
CA LEU A 171 -29.12 11.27 -8.17
C LEU A 171 -28.87 11.13 -9.67
N ALA A 172 -28.67 9.91 -10.18
CA ALA A 172 -28.40 9.64 -11.59
C ALA A 172 -29.43 10.32 -12.52
N GLY A 173 -28.93 11.11 -13.48
CA GLY A 173 -29.75 11.86 -14.44
C GLY A 173 -30.65 12.95 -13.83
N GLN A 174 -30.56 13.24 -12.53
CA GLN A 174 -31.39 14.24 -11.88
C GLN A 174 -30.81 15.65 -12.02
N ASP A 175 -31.72 16.61 -12.22
CA ASP A 175 -31.41 18.03 -12.16
C ASP A 175 -31.30 18.47 -10.68
N VAL A 176 -30.21 19.14 -10.35
CA VAL A 176 -29.89 19.63 -9.01
C VAL A 176 -29.44 21.08 -9.05
N VAL A 177 -29.54 21.73 -7.88
CA VAL A 177 -29.01 23.08 -7.69
C VAL A 177 -27.97 23.05 -6.59
N PHE A 178 -26.76 23.50 -6.91
CA PHE A 178 -25.71 23.76 -5.94
C PHE A 178 -25.65 25.25 -5.63
N HIS A 179 -25.88 25.60 -4.37
CA HIS A 179 -25.58 26.93 -3.86
C HIS A 179 -24.13 26.95 -3.38
N VAL A 180 -23.28 27.75 -4.02
CA VAL A 180 -21.84 27.78 -3.77
C VAL A 180 -21.42 29.17 -3.33
N THR A 181 -20.67 29.26 -2.24
CA THR A 181 -20.03 30.47 -1.74
C THR A 181 -18.53 30.38 -1.95
N VAL A 182 -17.93 31.39 -2.57
CA VAL A 182 -16.47 31.48 -2.73
C VAL A 182 -15.86 32.17 -1.52
N ASN A 183 -15.10 31.45 -0.70
CA ASN A 183 -14.48 31.99 0.52
C ASN A 183 -13.15 32.69 0.25
N SER A 184 -12.31 32.11 -0.62
CA SER A 184 -11.03 32.67 -1.05
C SER A 184 -10.57 32.05 -2.36
N ILE A 185 -9.61 32.69 -3.00
CA ILE A 185 -9.00 32.25 -4.25
C ILE A 185 -7.49 32.19 -4.01
N LYS A 186 -6.85 31.06 -4.26
CA LYS A 186 -5.40 30.94 -4.37
C LYS A 186 -5.05 30.70 -5.84
N ARG A 187 -3.92 31.26 -6.27
CA ARG A 187 -3.45 31.12 -7.64
C ARG A 187 -2.05 30.50 -7.65
N PRO A 188 -1.88 29.32 -8.28
CA PRO A 188 -0.57 28.77 -8.56
C PRO A 188 0.26 29.74 -9.40
N PRO A 189 1.58 29.84 -9.20
CA PRO A 189 2.43 30.62 -10.08
C PRO A 189 2.51 30.00 -11.48
N GLU A 190 2.75 30.82 -12.49
CA GLU A 190 3.02 30.31 -13.84
C GLU A 190 4.38 29.62 -13.90
N LEU A 191 4.43 28.45 -14.53
CA LEU A 191 5.69 27.77 -14.81
C LEU A 191 6.50 28.56 -15.84
N THR A 192 7.56 29.23 -15.38
CA THR A 192 8.47 30.02 -16.21
C THR A 192 9.91 29.73 -15.85
N ASP A 193 10.86 30.02 -16.75
CA ASP A 193 12.29 29.86 -16.48
C ASP A 193 12.75 30.67 -15.26
N GLU A 194 12.10 31.81 -14.99
CA GLU A 194 12.37 32.64 -13.81
C GLU A 194 11.89 31.94 -12.53
N TRP A 195 10.64 31.46 -12.53
CA TRP A 195 10.10 30.68 -11.40
C TRP A 195 10.95 29.45 -11.11
N VAL A 196 11.36 28.71 -12.14
CA VAL A 196 12.19 27.50 -11.99
C VAL A 196 13.53 27.82 -11.34
N LYS A 197 14.24 28.85 -11.81
CA LYS A 197 15.52 29.28 -11.22
C LYS A 197 15.40 29.67 -9.76
N GLU A 198 14.32 30.34 -9.40
CA GLU A 198 14.11 30.85 -8.05
C GLU A 198 13.68 29.77 -7.06
N ASN A 199 12.99 28.73 -7.52
CA ASN A 199 12.28 27.79 -6.62
C ASN A 199 12.79 26.34 -6.67
N THR A 200 13.43 25.91 -7.75
CA THR A 200 13.74 24.47 -7.96
C THR A 200 15.23 24.13 -8.02
N GLY A 201 16.09 25.13 -8.22
CA GLY A 201 17.53 24.93 -8.43
C GLY A 201 17.92 24.53 -9.87
N TYR A 202 16.96 24.42 -10.79
CA TYR A 202 17.21 24.17 -12.22
C TYR A 202 17.35 25.46 -13.02
N GLU A 203 18.00 25.37 -14.19
CA GLU A 203 18.28 26.54 -15.02
C GLU A 203 17.08 27.04 -15.83
N ASP A 204 16.15 26.17 -16.21
CA ASP A 204 15.00 26.52 -17.03
C ASP A 204 13.93 25.44 -16.96
N VAL A 205 12.75 25.73 -17.52
CA VAL A 205 11.61 24.80 -17.54
C VAL A 205 11.98 23.45 -18.16
N ALA A 206 12.82 23.42 -19.18
CA ALA A 206 13.22 22.16 -19.82
C ALA A 206 14.02 21.27 -18.84
N ALA A 207 15.02 21.84 -18.17
CA ALA A 207 15.83 21.12 -17.18
C ALA A 207 14.99 20.62 -15.99
N TYR A 208 14.01 21.40 -15.53
CA TYR A 208 13.10 20.97 -14.47
C TYR A 208 12.20 19.83 -14.92
N ARG A 209 11.61 19.92 -16.12
CA ARG A 209 10.81 18.83 -16.70
C ARG A 209 11.61 17.54 -16.87
N ASP A 210 12.85 17.63 -17.34
CA ASP A 210 13.74 16.47 -17.47
C ASP A 210 14.03 15.83 -16.09
N SER A 211 14.19 16.64 -15.04
CA SER A 211 14.31 16.11 -13.69
C SER A 211 13.04 15.45 -13.20
N VAL A 212 11.87 16.05 -13.44
CA VAL A 212 10.58 15.45 -13.04
C VAL A 212 10.38 14.12 -13.75
N ARG A 213 10.67 14.07 -15.06
CA ARG A 213 10.68 12.81 -15.84
C ARG A 213 11.59 11.77 -15.20
N ALA A 214 12.85 12.10 -14.94
CA ALA A 214 13.81 11.16 -14.37
C ALA A 214 13.36 10.65 -12.98
N ASN A 215 12.74 11.50 -12.17
CA ASN A 215 12.20 11.10 -10.87
C ASN A 215 11.01 10.15 -11.01
N LEU A 216 10.09 10.43 -11.94
CA LEU A 216 8.96 9.55 -12.24
C LEU A 216 9.43 8.20 -12.80
N GLU A 217 10.40 8.20 -13.72
CA GLU A 217 10.98 6.97 -14.28
C GLU A 217 11.64 6.13 -13.20
N ALA A 218 12.44 6.74 -12.31
CA ALA A 218 13.06 6.05 -11.18
C ALA A 218 12.02 5.50 -10.19
N SER A 219 10.95 6.25 -9.93
CA SER A 219 9.85 5.81 -9.07
C SER A 219 9.09 4.62 -9.69
N ASN A 220 8.80 4.67 -10.99
CA ASN A 220 8.13 3.59 -11.72
C ASN A 220 9.01 2.34 -11.74
N GLU A 221 10.32 2.47 -11.99
CA GLU A 221 11.28 1.36 -11.97
C GLU A 221 11.37 0.73 -10.58
N ALA A 222 11.49 1.54 -9.52
CA ALA A 222 11.55 1.03 -8.14
C ALA A 222 10.25 0.31 -7.74
N SER A 223 9.09 0.85 -8.11
CA SER A 223 7.80 0.21 -7.85
C SER A 223 7.66 -1.11 -8.61
N ALA A 224 7.98 -1.12 -9.91
CA ALA A 224 7.91 -2.33 -10.73
C ALA A 224 8.87 -3.42 -10.23
N GLN A 225 10.08 -3.02 -9.82
CA GLN A 225 11.04 -3.94 -9.21
C GLN A 225 10.50 -4.54 -7.90
N SER A 226 9.91 -3.73 -7.01
CA SER A 226 9.32 -4.21 -5.76
C SER A 226 8.15 -5.19 -6.02
N THR A 227 7.32 -4.90 -7.02
CA THR A 227 6.27 -5.82 -7.48
C THR A 227 6.87 -7.14 -7.99
N ALA A 228 7.86 -7.08 -8.88
CA ALA A 228 8.48 -8.28 -9.43
C ALA A 228 9.17 -9.14 -8.36
N GLN A 229 9.78 -8.53 -7.34
CA GLN A 229 10.36 -9.25 -6.20
C GLN A 229 9.28 -9.97 -5.38
N THR A 230 8.16 -9.29 -5.14
CA THR A 230 6.97 -9.88 -4.49
C THR A 230 6.41 -11.04 -5.31
N ASP A 231 6.30 -10.88 -6.63
CA ASP A 231 5.83 -11.93 -7.53
C ASP A 231 6.78 -13.13 -7.55
N ALA A 232 8.09 -12.91 -7.45
CA ALA A 232 9.06 -14.01 -7.37
C ALA A 232 8.85 -14.83 -6.10
N TRP A 233 8.65 -14.17 -4.96
CA TRP A 233 8.30 -14.84 -3.70
C TRP A 233 6.99 -15.65 -3.84
N TYR A 234 5.93 -15.04 -4.36
CA TYR A 234 4.65 -15.72 -4.52
C TYR A 234 4.73 -16.90 -5.49
N GLN A 235 5.49 -16.79 -6.58
CA GLN A 235 5.74 -17.93 -7.47
C GLN A 235 6.42 -19.09 -6.74
N VAL A 236 7.38 -18.83 -5.85
CA VAL A 236 8.02 -19.90 -5.05
C VAL A 236 7.02 -20.49 -4.06
N TYR A 237 6.29 -19.65 -3.34
CA TYR A 237 5.29 -20.07 -2.35
C TYR A 237 4.17 -20.90 -2.99
N ASP A 238 3.58 -20.44 -4.10
CA ASP A 238 2.47 -21.10 -4.77
C ASP A 238 2.87 -22.42 -5.42
N ASN A 239 4.06 -22.47 -6.04
CA ASN A 239 4.56 -23.70 -6.66
C ASN A 239 5.11 -24.72 -5.64
N SER A 240 5.28 -24.34 -4.38
CA SER A 240 5.67 -25.26 -3.32
C SER A 240 4.47 -26.04 -2.80
N GLU A 241 4.62 -27.35 -2.64
CA GLU A 241 3.54 -28.26 -2.27
C GLU A 241 3.73 -28.81 -0.85
N VAL A 242 2.75 -28.58 0.03
CA VAL A 242 2.73 -29.19 1.36
C VAL A 242 2.33 -30.66 1.22
N ILE A 243 3.18 -31.56 1.70
CA ILE A 243 2.94 -33.01 1.74
C ILE A 243 2.10 -33.36 2.97
N GLU A 244 2.46 -32.79 4.12
CA GLU A 244 1.79 -32.99 5.40
C GLU A 244 1.94 -31.71 6.25
N TYR A 245 0.89 -31.35 6.98
CA TYR A 245 0.92 -30.23 7.92
C TYR A 245 1.32 -30.72 9.32
N PRO A 246 2.36 -30.14 9.96
CA PRO A 246 2.66 -30.44 11.35
C PRO A 246 1.52 -29.98 12.27
N GLU A 247 0.83 -30.92 12.93
CA GLU A 247 -0.34 -30.63 13.78
C GLU A 247 -0.04 -29.61 14.88
N GLU A 248 1.18 -29.64 15.45
CA GLU A 248 1.60 -28.69 16.48
C GLU A 248 1.72 -27.26 15.94
N ASP A 249 2.24 -27.10 14.71
CA ASP A 249 2.38 -25.78 14.09
C ASP A 249 1.01 -25.23 13.69
N ILE A 250 0.12 -26.08 13.17
CA ILE A 250 -1.28 -25.69 12.89
C ILE A 250 -1.97 -25.19 14.15
N GLN A 251 -1.83 -25.90 15.28
CA GLN A 251 -2.45 -25.47 16.52
C GLN A 251 -1.89 -24.14 17.04
N LYS A 252 -0.58 -23.89 16.89
CA LYS A 252 0.04 -22.62 17.25
C LYS A 252 -0.55 -21.46 16.44
N GLU A 253 -0.74 -21.64 15.14
CA GLU A 253 -1.33 -20.61 14.28
C GLU A 253 -2.82 -20.37 14.57
N ILE A 254 -3.58 -21.43 14.87
CA ILE A 254 -4.97 -21.31 15.32
C ILE A 254 -5.05 -20.50 16.62
N ASP A 255 -4.17 -20.79 17.58
CA ASP A 255 -4.12 -20.07 18.85
C ASP A 255 -3.72 -18.61 18.66
N ALA A 256 -2.76 -18.34 17.77
CA ALA A 256 -2.31 -16.99 17.42
C ALA A 256 -3.43 -16.18 16.74
N TYR A 257 -4.12 -16.76 15.76
CA TYR A 257 -5.25 -16.13 15.08
C TYR A 257 -6.40 -15.82 16.05
N ASN A 258 -6.76 -16.77 16.90
CA ASN A 258 -7.80 -16.57 17.92
C ASN A 258 -7.41 -15.50 18.95
N GLY A 259 -6.13 -15.44 19.34
CA GLY A 259 -5.59 -14.38 20.18
C GLY A 259 -5.78 -13.01 19.53
N LEU A 260 -5.33 -12.87 18.28
CA LEU A 260 -5.49 -11.63 17.52
C LEU A 260 -6.96 -11.20 17.38
N MET A 261 -7.86 -12.13 17.06
CA MET A 261 -9.28 -11.83 16.92
C MET A 261 -9.93 -11.46 18.26
N THR A 262 -9.46 -12.06 19.36
CA THR A 262 -9.89 -11.71 20.71
C THR A 262 -9.44 -10.29 21.06
N ASP A 263 -8.17 -9.95 20.86
CA ASP A 263 -7.63 -8.61 21.13
C ASP A 263 -8.35 -7.55 20.27
N TYR A 264 -8.65 -7.88 19.02
CA TYR A 264 -9.43 -7.02 18.14
C TYR A 264 -10.87 -6.80 18.64
N ALA A 265 -11.53 -7.86 19.11
CA ALA A 265 -12.87 -7.76 19.70
C ALA A 265 -12.85 -6.90 20.98
N GLU A 266 -11.87 -7.12 21.87
CA GLU A 266 -11.74 -6.39 23.13
C GLU A 266 -11.52 -4.89 22.91
N GLN A 267 -10.71 -4.50 21.93
CA GLN A 267 -10.53 -3.10 21.53
C GLN A 267 -11.84 -2.44 21.09
N ASN A 268 -12.79 -3.22 20.58
CA ASN A 268 -14.11 -2.77 20.18
C ASN A 268 -15.18 -2.97 21.28
N ASN A 269 -14.76 -3.31 22.51
CA ASN A 269 -15.63 -3.60 23.66
C ASN A 269 -16.61 -4.76 23.39
N MET A 270 -16.16 -5.75 22.62
CA MET A 270 -16.91 -6.95 22.27
C MET A 270 -16.14 -8.19 22.71
N THR A 271 -16.85 -9.28 22.93
CA THR A 271 -16.26 -10.63 22.97
C THR A 271 -16.03 -11.16 21.55
N LEU A 272 -15.18 -12.17 21.40
CA LEU A 272 -14.98 -12.85 20.12
C LEU A 272 -16.31 -13.44 19.57
N GLU A 273 -17.16 -14.00 20.44
CA GLU A 273 -18.48 -14.50 20.07
C GLU A 273 -19.36 -13.38 19.48
N GLU A 274 -19.42 -12.23 20.15
CA GLU A 274 -20.16 -11.06 19.64
C GLU A 274 -19.57 -10.53 18.32
N LEU A 275 -18.25 -10.61 18.13
CA LEU A 275 -17.60 -10.22 16.88
C LEU A 275 -18.03 -11.14 15.72
N ILE A 276 -17.99 -12.46 15.94
CA ILE A 276 -18.42 -13.48 14.96
C ILE A 276 -19.90 -13.25 14.60
N GLU A 277 -20.76 -13.04 15.61
CA GLU A 277 -22.18 -12.72 15.39
C GLU A 277 -22.37 -11.42 14.59
N ALA A 278 -21.61 -10.38 14.89
CA ALA A 278 -21.69 -9.09 14.20
C ALA A 278 -21.23 -9.17 12.73
N GLN A 279 -20.31 -10.08 12.42
CA GLN A 279 -19.91 -10.39 11.04
C GLN A 279 -21.00 -11.16 10.27
N GLY A 280 -21.95 -11.78 10.99
CA GLY A 280 -23.03 -12.55 10.42
C GLY A 280 -22.59 -13.91 9.87
N ILE A 281 -21.51 -14.46 10.42
CA ILE A 281 -21.01 -15.82 10.15
C ILE A 281 -21.30 -16.73 11.33
N THR A 282 -21.32 -18.04 11.07
CA THR A 282 -21.45 -19.07 12.10
C THR A 282 -20.09 -19.39 12.74
N GLN A 283 -20.10 -20.03 13.92
CA GLN A 283 -18.88 -20.52 14.55
C GLN A 283 -18.13 -21.50 13.63
N ASP A 284 -18.84 -22.41 12.95
CA ASP A 284 -18.23 -23.37 12.02
C ASP A 284 -17.52 -22.65 10.84
N GLU A 285 -18.11 -21.58 10.30
CA GLU A 285 -17.50 -20.76 9.23
C GLU A 285 -16.30 -19.95 9.75
N TYR A 286 -16.30 -19.53 11.02
CA TYR A 286 -15.14 -18.89 11.65
C TYR A 286 -14.01 -19.89 11.87
N ASP A 287 -14.33 -21.08 12.38
CA ASP A 287 -13.36 -22.16 12.61
C ASP A 287 -12.72 -22.61 11.28
N GLU A 288 -13.49 -22.68 10.20
CA GLU A 288 -12.96 -22.96 8.85
C GLU A 288 -12.02 -21.85 8.34
N GLN A 289 -12.35 -20.57 8.57
CA GLN A 289 -11.46 -19.45 8.23
C GLN A 289 -10.16 -19.49 9.04
N CYS A 290 -10.27 -19.78 10.34
CA CYS A 290 -9.11 -19.93 11.23
C CYS A 290 -8.21 -21.09 10.78
N GLN A 291 -8.80 -22.23 10.41
CA GLN A 291 -8.07 -23.37 9.86
C GLN A 291 -7.35 -23.02 8.55
N GLN A 292 -8.03 -22.35 7.61
CA GLN A 292 -7.43 -21.93 6.33
C GLN A 292 -6.29 -20.93 6.52
N TYR A 293 -6.45 -20.00 7.46
CA TYR A 293 -5.40 -19.07 7.86
C TYR A 293 -4.18 -19.83 8.40
N ALA A 294 -4.40 -20.74 9.36
CA ALA A 294 -3.35 -21.54 9.96
C ALA A 294 -2.60 -22.41 8.95
N GLU A 295 -3.31 -23.08 8.03
CA GLU A 295 -2.70 -23.85 6.95
C GLU A 295 -1.85 -22.98 6.01
N SER A 296 -2.27 -21.73 5.75
CA SER A 296 -1.51 -20.80 4.92
C SER A 296 -0.23 -20.33 5.63
N MET A 297 -0.33 -19.98 6.92
CA MET A 297 0.81 -19.57 7.76
C MET A 297 1.83 -20.71 7.92
N VAL A 298 1.36 -21.93 8.22
CA VAL A 298 2.24 -23.10 8.32
C VAL A 298 2.89 -23.43 6.97
N LYS A 299 2.16 -23.32 5.86
CA LYS A 299 2.78 -23.48 4.52
C LYS A 299 3.91 -22.46 4.32
N GLN A 300 3.67 -21.19 4.66
CA GLN A 300 4.68 -20.14 4.56
C GLN A 300 5.90 -20.48 5.43
N ASN A 301 5.69 -20.85 6.69
CA ASN A 301 6.76 -21.20 7.62
C ASN A 301 7.58 -22.40 7.15
N LEU A 302 6.94 -23.41 6.55
CA LEU A 302 7.63 -24.54 5.94
C LEU A 302 8.48 -24.12 4.74
N VAL A 303 7.96 -23.28 3.84
CA VAL A 303 8.69 -22.76 2.67
C VAL A 303 9.89 -21.92 3.11
N VAL A 304 9.65 -20.95 4.00
CA VAL A 304 10.70 -20.09 4.57
C VAL A 304 11.76 -20.95 5.25
N GLN A 305 11.38 -21.84 6.17
CA GLN A 305 12.35 -22.66 6.89
C GLN A 305 13.15 -23.57 5.95
N ALA A 306 12.53 -24.12 4.90
CA ALA A 306 13.23 -24.95 3.92
C ALA A 306 14.30 -24.15 3.16
N ILE A 307 14.02 -22.90 2.79
CA ILE A 307 15.00 -21.99 2.17
C ILE A 307 16.13 -21.68 3.16
N LEU A 308 15.79 -21.31 4.39
CA LEU A 308 16.77 -21.00 5.44
C LEU A 308 17.71 -22.18 5.70
N ASP A 309 17.17 -23.39 5.82
CA ASP A 309 17.93 -24.62 6.05
C ASP A 309 18.85 -24.95 4.87
N ASN A 310 18.36 -24.83 3.64
CA ASN A 310 19.13 -25.11 2.42
C ASN A 310 20.30 -24.14 2.21
N GLU A 311 20.12 -22.89 2.62
CA GLU A 311 21.10 -21.81 2.41
C GLU A 311 21.96 -21.52 3.64
N GLY A 312 21.70 -22.19 4.77
CA GLY A 312 22.40 -21.97 6.03
C GLY A 312 22.14 -20.58 6.62
N LEU A 313 20.94 -20.04 6.38
CA LEU A 313 20.47 -18.76 6.93
C LEU A 313 19.72 -19.00 8.25
N THR A 314 19.72 -17.99 9.12
CA THR A 314 19.08 -18.05 10.44
C THR A 314 18.42 -16.72 10.78
N LEU A 315 17.38 -16.76 11.63
CA LEU A 315 16.68 -15.55 12.10
C LEU A 315 17.58 -14.63 12.96
N GLU A 316 18.64 -15.19 13.54
CA GLU A 316 19.57 -14.49 14.44
C GLU A 316 20.86 -14.06 13.72
N GLY A 317 21.01 -14.38 12.43
CA GLY A 317 22.16 -14.02 11.62
C GLY A 317 22.13 -12.58 11.14
N GLU A 318 23.14 -12.19 10.35
CA GLU A 318 23.27 -10.83 9.79
C GLU A 318 22.02 -10.39 9.01
N LYS A 319 21.50 -11.25 8.13
CA LYS A 319 20.24 -10.97 7.40
C LYS A 319 19.03 -10.85 8.32
N GLY A 320 19.00 -11.62 9.42
CA GLY A 320 17.91 -11.54 10.40
C GLY A 320 17.96 -10.27 11.25
N GLN A 321 19.15 -9.79 11.60
CA GLN A 321 19.31 -8.48 12.23
C GLN A 321 18.86 -7.35 11.29
N ALA A 322 19.26 -7.39 10.02
CA ALA A 322 18.81 -6.41 9.03
C ALA A 322 17.28 -6.42 8.86
N ALA A 323 16.66 -7.61 8.78
CA ALA A 323 15.21 -7.75 8.72
C ALA A 323 14.52 -7.19 9.99
N LEU A 324 15.07 -7.42 11.18
CA LEU A 324 14.55 -6.84 12.42
C LEU A 324 14.66 -5.30 12.42
N GLU A 325 15.78 -4.74 11.96
CA GLU A 325 15.95 -3.28 11.84
C GLU A 325 14.92 -2.65 10.88
N ASN A 326 14.68 -3.32 9.74
CA ASN A 326 13.63 -2.92 8.80
C ASN A 326 12.23 -2.98 9.43
N LEU A 327 11.95 -4.02 10.21
CA LEU A 327 10.68 -4.18 10.89
C LEU A 327 10.46 -3.07 11.94
N LEU A 328 11.49 -2.78 12.75
CA LEU A 328 11.46 -1.69 13.73
C LEU A 328 11.20 -0.33 13.08
N ALA A 329 11.88 -0.04 11.97
CA ALA A 329 11.69 1.20 11.22
C ALA A 329 10.25 1.30 10.66
N SER A 330 9.74 0.22 10.09
CA SER A 330 8.41 0.17 9.46
C SER A 330 7.28 0.40 10.46
N TYR A 331 7.43 -0.13 11.68
CA TYR A 331 6.45 0.03 12.76
C TYR A 331 6.76 1.21 13.69
N SER A 332 7.80 2.00 13.41
CA SER A 332 8.27 3.11 14.26
C SER A 332 8.50 2.69 15.72
N MET A 333 9.10 1.51 15.91
CA MET A 333 9.44 0.94 17.21
C MET A 333 10.96 0.98 17.45
N GLU A 334 11.38 0.99 18.71
CA GLU A 334 12.79 1.09 19.06
C GLU A 334 13.42 -0.27 19.36
N THR A 335 12.64 -1.24 19.85
CA THR A 335 13.17 -2.53 20.34
C THR A 335 12.37 -3.76 19.89
N LYS A 336 13.03 -4.92 19.80
CA LYS A 336 12.36 -6.19 19.49
C LYS A 336 11.33 -6.53 20.57
N GLU A 337 11.61 -6.19 21.82
CA GLU A 337 10.71 -6.42 22.95
C GLU A 337 9.37 -5.70 22.76
N GLU A 338 9.37 -4.46 22.25
CA GLU A 338 8.13 -3.72 21.93
C GLU A 338 7.34 -4.41 20.81
N LEU A 339 8.01 -4.87 19.76
CA LEU A 339 7.38 -5.65 18.68
C LEU A 339 6.73 -6.93 19.23
N VAL A 340 7.45 -7.66 20.08
CA VAL A 340 6.97 -8.91 20.67
C VAL A 340 5.83 -8.66 21.66
N GLU A 341 5.87 -7.58 22.44
CA GLU A 341 4.77 -7.21 23.34
C GLU A 341 3.50 -6.87 22.56
N GLN A 342 3.63 -6.18 21.42
CA GLN A 342 2.46 -5.77 20.63
C GLN A 342 1.93 -6.86 19.70
N TYR A 343 2.79 -7.67 19.09
CA TYR A 343 2.42 -8.59 18.02
C TYR A 343 2.66 -10.07 18.34
N GLY A 344 3.39 -10.37 19.41
CA GLY A 344 3.77 -11.72 19.79
C GLY A 344 5.05 -12.22 19.11
N GLU A 345 5.77 -13.09 19.79
CA GLU A 345 7.08 -13.59 19.35
C GLU A 345 7.00 -14.40 18.06
N LEU A 346 5.93 -15.18 17.88
CA LEU A 346 5.68 -15.96 16.67
C LEU A 346 5.61 -15.03 15.44
N ALA A 347 4.70 -14.06 15.44
CA ALA A 347 4.51 -13.13 14.32
C ALA A 347 5.79 -12.34 13.98
N VAL A 348 6.55 -11.92 14.99
CA VAL A 348 7.82 -11.20 14.78
C VAL A 348 8.85 -12.10 14.10
N ASN A 349 9.00 -13.35 14.57
CA ASN A 349 9.95 -14.29 14.00
C ASN A 349 9.55 -14.69 12.57
N GLU A 350 8.26 -14.90 12.30
CA GLU A 350 7.73 -15.16 10.96
C GLU A 350 8.03 -14.01 10.00
N SER A 351 7.78 -12.77 10.42
CA SER A 351 8.07 -11.58 9.60
C SER A 351 9.55 -11.46 9.26
N ILE A 352 10.44 -11.70 10.23
CA ILE A 352 11.89 -11.75 9.98
C ILE A 352 12.24 -12.85 8.98
N GLY A 353 11.73 -14.07 9.16
CA GLY A 353 12.07 -15.20 8.29
C GLY A 353 11.57 -15.00 6.86
N VAL A 354 10.35 -14.52 6.71
CA VAL A 354 9.77 -14.14 5.43
C VAL A 354 10.63 -13.11 4.72
N THR A 355 11.09 -12.08 5.44
CA THR A 355 11.95 -11.03 4.87
C THR A 355 13.27 -11.64 4.37
N ILE A 356 13.93 -12.48 5.19
CA ILE A 356 15.18 -13.16 4.80
C ILE A 356 14.98 -14.03 3.56
N ALA A 357 13.94 -14.87 3.54
CA ALA A 357 13.69 -15.80 2.44
C ALA A 357 13.24 -15.07 1.17
N GLY A 358 12.38 -14.07 1.28
CA GLY A 358 11.93 -13.23 0.18
C GLY A 358 13.08 -12.43 -0.44
N ASP A 359 13.91 -11.78 0.38
CA ASP A 359 15.13 -11.09 -0.09
C ASP A 359 16.06 -12.06 -0.81
N PHE A 360 16.22 -13.28 -0.27
CA PHE A 360 17.03 -14.30 -0.91
C PHE A 360 16.47 -14.72 -2.28
N VAL A 361 15.15 -14.93 -2.38
CA VAL A 361 14.48 -15.26 -3.65
C VAL A 361 14.65 -14.11 -4.65
N ALA A 362 14.40 -12.87 -4.22
CA ALA A 362 14.55 -11.66 -5.01
C ALA A 362 15.98 -11.46 -5.53
N GLU A 363 16.99 -11.61 -4.66
CA GLU A 363 18.43 -11.54 -5.01
C GLU A 363 18.84 -12.58 -6.06
N ASN A 364 18.12 -13.70 -6.14
CA ASN A 364 18.41 -14.81 -7.03
C ASN A 364 17.40 -14.95 -8.19
N ALA A 365 16.43 -14.04 -8.33
CA ALA A 365 15.45 -14.05 -9.41
C ALA A 365 16.01 -13.45 -10.71
N ASN A 366 15.49 -13.91 -11.84
CA ASN A 366 15.71 -13.31 -13.15
C ASN A 366 14.56 -12.33 -13.43
N ILE A 367 14.76 -11.05 -13.11
CA ILE A 367 13.76 -10.00 -13.35
C ILE A 367 13.95 -9.45 -14.77
N GLU A 368 12.94 -9.62 -15.62
CA GLU A 368 12.92 -9.12 -17.00
C GLU A 368 12.10 -7.82 -17.07
N ASN A 369 12.78 -6.69 -17.30
CA ASN A 369 12.11 -5.39 -17.41
C ASN A 369 11.41 -5.23 -18.77
N VAL A 370 10.11 -4.94 -18.73
CA VAL A 370 9.28 -4.65 -19.89
C VAL A 370 8.68 -3.26 -19.70
N ILE A 371 8.88 -2.36 -20.67
CA ILE A 371 8.24 -1.03 -20.64
C ILE A 371 6.81 -1.20 -21.14
N GLU A 372 5.84 -0.90 -20.28
CA GLU A 372 4.42 -0.89 -20.66
C GLU A 372 4.07 0.45 -21.30
N THR A 373 3.62 0.38 -22.54
CA THR A 373 3.15 1.56 -23.27
C THR A 373 1.66 1.79 -23.02
N SER A 374 1.19 3.02 -23.22
CA SER A 374 -0.23 3.36 -23.06
C SER A 374 -1.20 2.50 -23.90
N ASP A 375 -0.73 1.86 -24.97
CA ASP A 375 -1.52 0.93 -25.79
C ASP A 375 -1.71 -0.44 -25.12
N ASP A 376 -0.80 -0.87 -24.23
CA ASP A 376 -0.83 -2.17 -23.56
C ASP A 376 -1.88 -2.21 -22.43
N LYS A 377 -2.22 -1.05 -21.85
CA LYS A 377 -3.25 -0.91 -20.79
C LYS A 377 -4.67 -1.31 -21.25
N ASN A 378 -4.94 -1.31 -22.56
CA ASN A 378 -6.23 -1.75 -23.11
C ASN A 378 -6.31 -3.27 -23.38
N GLY A 379 -5.25 -4.03 -23.09
CA GLY A 379 -5.15 -5.45 -23.41
C GLY A 379 -5.65 -6.43 -22.33
N VAL A 380 -5.82 -5.98 -21.08
CA VAL A 380 -6.05 -6.89 -19.94
C VAL A 380 -7.55 -7.06 -19.59
N ASP A 381 -8.43 -6.15 -20.00
CA ASP A 381 -9.89 -6.27 -19.76
C ASP A 381 -10.64 -7.09 -20.81
N GLY A 382 -9.95 -7.64 -21.82
CA GLY A 382 -10.57 -8.29 -22.97
C GLY A 382 -10.86 -9.80 -22.85
N ASP A 383 -10.24 -10.52 -21.91
CA ASP A 383 -10.24 -11.99 -21.92
C ASP A 383 -11.12 -12.66 -20.85
N ALA A 384 -11.91 -11.89 -20.09
CA ALA A 384 -12.81 -12.44 -19.06
C ALA A 384 -14.24 -12.78 -19.56
N GLU A 385 -14.61 -12.43 -20.81
CA GLU A 385 -16.01 -12.58 -21.27
C GLU A 385 -16.26 -13.64 -22.36
N GLU A 386 -15.26 -14.48 -22.72
CA GLU A 386 -15.45 -15.52 -23.76
C GLU A 386 -15.24 -16.97 -23.27
N ALA A 387 -15.49 -17.26 -21.98
CA ALA A 387 -15.50 -18.64 -21.45
C ALA A 387 -16.89 -19.14 -20.98
N ALA A 388 -17.96 -18.35 -21.14
CA ALA A 388 -19.33 -18.75 -20.79
C ALA A 388 -20.21 -19.04 -22.02
N SER A 389 -19.69 -19.75 -23.02
CA SER A 389 -20.50 -20.29 -24.12
C SER A 389 -19.81 -21.48 -24.82
N ASN A 390 -19.67 -22.60 -24.13
CA ASN A 390 -19.86 -23.96 -24.68
C ASN A 390 -19.39 -25.04 -23.70
N SER A 391 -20.32 -25.62 -22.93
CA SER A 391 -20.58 -27.08 -22.81
C SER A 391 -21.43 -27.38 -21.57
#